data_AF-A0A815K975-F1
#
_entry.id   AF-A0A815K975-F1
#
_cell.length_a   1.000
_cell.length_b   1.000
_cell.length_c   1.000
_cell.angle_alpha   90.00
_cell.angle_beta   90.00
_cell.angle_gamma   90.00
#
_symmetry.space_group_name_H-M   'P 1'
#
loop_
_entity.id
_entity.type
_entity.pdbx_description
1 polymer ?
#
loop_
_entity_poly.entity_id
_entity_poly.type
_entity_poly.pdbx_seq_one_letter_code
_entity_poly.pdbx_strand_id
1 'polypeptide(L)'
;MTTTQFENLPNDVIRLIFDYLNVDINLYPLFSNLNSRFDYLLADPFRRFSLNVLQTKTVYKSILPLISSRLVQLTFAKGNYSPELFFTYFNIEEFIYLRSLTFLGTNISQIEFLIRMCVFENFSNELYLEIFDYLSSIDILYAFTNLNSKFDSLLNVIPLYIDLMTITSIAEFDKHTIISKYHERVLGLRLSNRNMPNQIDLFLSRFSIENFNNLDCLTLAEPRLNECEVIRYSHITYLSVNLSKFNQLNRTVLSSFIFSSQTLQTCILNLNGLVYFEDDQIQPNLIKYLSINCCLANEFDLLLKHIPNIKELEVHLISIGLNNNALSSFSPEYICTSVPKLTRLLINNRNVQLPFRTFL
;
A
#
# COMPACT_ATOMS: atom_id res chain seq x y z
N MET A 1 26.34 -16.48 -42.35
CA MET A 1 25.63 -15.76 -43.42
C MET A 1 26.52 -14.63 -43.88
N THR A 2 26.78 -14.52 -45.19
CA THR A 2 27.45 -13.34 -45.75
C THR A 2 26.47 -12.15 -45.71
N THR A 3 26.96 -10.93 -45.53
CA THR A 3 26.16 -9.68 -45.51
C THR A 3 25.16 -9.60 -46.67
N THR A 4 25.53 -10.16 -47.83
CA THR A 4 24.72 -10.26 -49.05
C THR A 4 23.41 -11.03 -48.93
N GLN A 5 23.23 -11.92 -47.95
CA GLN A 5 21.96 -12.64 -47.75
C GLN A 5 20.95 -11.84 -46.91
N PHE A 6 21.43 -10.97 -46.03
CA PHE A 6 20.60 -10.14 -45.16
C PHE A 6 20.00 -8.94 -45.91
N GLU A 7 20.74 -8.40 -46.88
CA GLU A 7 20.32 -7.26 -47.70
C GLU A 7 19.13 -7.56 -48.61
N ASN A 8 18.87 -8.83 -48.91
CA ASN A 8 17.78 -9.27 -49.78
C ASN A 8 16.47 -9.56 -49.01
N LEU A 9 16.49 -9.52 -47.68
CA LEU A 9 15.27 -9.74 -46.88
C LEU A 9 14.28 -8.58 -47.06
N PRO A 10 12.95 -8.82 -47.06
CA PRO A 10 11.95 -7.75 -47.04
C PRO A 10 12.04 -6.89 -45.77
N ASN A 11 11.63 -5.61 -45.85
CA ASN A 11 11.68 -4.67 -44.72
C ASN A 11 10.95 -5.20 -43.49
N ASP A 12 9.79 -5.81 -43.68
CA ASP A 12 8.96 -6.32 -42.58
C ASP A 12 9.62 -7.51 -41.87
N VAL A 13 10.36 -8.35 -42.61
CA VAL A 13 11.13 -9.46 -42.04
C VAL A 13 12.34 -8.93 -41.26
N ILE A 14 13.03 -7.91 -41.78
CA ILE A 14 14.14 -7.25 -41.09
C ILE A 14 13.65 -6.59 -39.78
N ARG A 15 12.51 -5.89 -39.81
CA ARG A 15 11.87 -5.31 -38.62
C ARG A 15 11.54 -6.39 -37.60
N LEU A 16 10.92 -7.49 -38.02
CA LEU A 16 10.56 -8.59 -37.13
C LEU A 16 11.80 -9.25 -36.51
N ILE A 17 12.89 -9.40 -37.27
CA ILE A 17 14.18 -9.87 -36.76
C ILE A 17 14.75 -8.89 -35.74
N PHE A 18 14.72 -7.59 -36.04
CA PHE A 18 15.24 -6.60 -35.11
C PHE A 18 14.43 -6.53 -33.81
N ASP A 19 13.12 -6.71 -33.88
CA ASP A 19 12.24 -6.74 -32.72
C ASP A 19 12.45 -8.03 -31.93
N TYR A 20 12.60 -9.17 -32.61
CA TYR A 20 12.91 -10.47 -32.00
C TYR A 20 14.28 -10.50 -31.30
N LEU A 21 15.30 -9.91 -31.92
CA LEU A 21 16.64 -9.79 -31.35
C LEU A 21 16.71 -8.76 -30.23
N ASN A 22 15.62 -8.02 -29.98
CA ASN A 22 15.59 -6.87 -29.08
C ASN A 22 16.81 -5.98 -29.34
N VAL A 23 17.00 -5.59 -30.61
CA VAL A 23 18.13 -4.76 -31.05
C VAL A 23 18.09 -3.45 -30.28
N ASP A 24 18.73 -3.46 -29.13
CA ASP A 24 18.97 -2.31 -28.29
C ASP A 24 20.04 -1.44 -28.95
N ILE A 25 20.27 -0.27 -28.37
CA ILE A 25 21.33 0.64 -28.84
C ILE A 25 22.70 -0.03 -28.86
N ASN A 26 22.93 -1.11 -28.10
CA ASN A 26 24.21 -1.79 -28.06
C ASN A 26 24.46 -2.62 -29.33
N LEU A 27 23.39 -3.03 -30.03
CA LEU A 27 23.47 -3.67 -31.35
C LEU A 27 23.45 -2.66 -32.52
N TYR A 28 23.09 -1.40 -32.28
CA TYR A 28 23.08 -0.34 -33.31
C TYR A 28 24.43 -0.21 -34.06
N PRO A 29 25.61 -0.21 -33.42
CA PRO A 29 26.89 -0.13 -34.13
C PRO A 29 27.17 -1.29 -35.08
N LEU A 30 26.60 -2.47 -34.81
CA LEU A 30 26.77 -3.65 -35.66
C LEU A 30 25.95 -3.58 -36.95
N PHE A 31 24.88 -2.77 -36.95
CA PHE A 31 23.98 -2.62 -38.09
C PHE A 31 24.09 -1.25 -38.78
N SER A 32 24.61 -0.23 -38.08
CA SER A 32 24.82 1.11 -38.61
C SER A 32 25.91 1.12 -39.67
N ASN A 33 25.70 1.88 -40.75
CA ASN A 33 26.61 1.96 -41.91
C ASN A 33 26.79 0.66 -42.69
N LEU A 34 25.99 -0.39 -42.43
CA LEU A 34 25.97 -1.58 -43.30
C LEU A 34 25.44 -1.22 -44.68
N ASN A 35 24.29 -0.52 -44.72
CA ASN A 35 23.81 0.25 -45.87
C ASN A 35 22.69 1.22 -45.43
N SER A 36 22.36 2.17 -46.31
CA SER A 36 21.35 3.20 -46.06
C SER A 36 19.94 2.67 -45.78
N ARG A 37 19.62 1.45 -46.23
CA ARG A 37 18.34 0.79 -45.97
C ARG A 37 18.25 0.29 -44.53
N PHE A 38 19.33 -0.28 -43.98
CA PHE A 38 19.37 -0.64 -42.56
C PHE A 38 19.35 0.60 -41.68
N ASP A 39 20.09 1.65 -42.05
CA ASP A 39 20.04 2.92 -41.32
C ASP A 39 18.61 3.50 -41.32
N TYR A 40 17.88 3.42 -42.44
CA TYR A 40 16.47 3.85 -42.51
C TYR A 40 15.53 2.99 -41.64
N LEU A 41 15.71 1.66 -41.63
CA LEU A 41 14.89 0.75 -40.83
C LEU A 41 15.19 0.83 -39.33
N LEU A 42 16.45 1.11 -38.97
CA LEU A 42 16.84 1.43 -37.60
C LEU A 42 16.31 2.81 -37.18
N ALA A 43 16.27 3.77 -38.12
CA ALA A 43 15.74 5.12 -37.92
C ALA A 43 14.21 5.20 -38.10
N ASP A 44 13.48 4.08 -38.08
CA ASP A 44 12.03 4.06 -38.18
C ASP A 44 11.38 4.86 -37.01
N PRO A 45 10.52 5.87 -37.31
CA PRO A 45 9.91 6.73 -36.30
C PRO A 45 9.02 6.01 -35.29
N PHE A 46 8.55 4.80 -35.58
CA PHE A 46 7.66 4.06 -34.68
C PHE A 46 8.39 3.11 -33.72
N ARG A 47 9.72 3.03 -33.82
CA ARG A 47 10.51 2.08 -33.04
C ARG A 47 10.86 2.65 -31.68
N ARG A 48 10.53 1.88 -30.63
CA ARG A 48 10.81 2.22 -29.24
C ARG A 48 12.10 1.54 -28.81
N PHE A 49 12.97 2.29 -28.16
CA PHE A 49 14.25 1.77 -27.71
C PHE A 49 14.25 1.58 -26.19
N SER A 50 14.89 0.49 -25.76
CA SER A 50 15.36 0.31 -24.38
C SER A 50 16.87 0.45 -24.39
N LEU A 51 17.41 1.33 -23.56
CA LEU A 51 18.85 1.54 -23.45
C LEU A 51 19.39 0.93 -22.16
N ASN A 52 20.28 -0.04 -22.27
CA ASN A 52 21.13 -0.45 -21.14
C ASN A 52 22.49 0.23 -21.29
N VAL A 53 22.77 1.21 -20.42
CA VAL A 53 23.99 2.02 -20.48
C VAL A 53 25.15 1.19 -19.92
N LEU A 54 25.80 0.38 -20.78
CA LEU A 54 26.84 -0.57 -20.38
C LEU A 54 28.25 -0.18 -20.86
N GLN A 55 28.43 0.49 -22.02
CA GLN A 55 29.78 0.76 -22.57
C GLN A 55 29.97 2.04 -23.43
N THR A 56 31.15 2.64 -23.28
CA THR A 56 31.85 3.71 -24.05
C THR A 56 31.08 4.93 -24.57
N LYS A 57 31.51 6.09 -24.03
CA LYS A 57 31.13 7.50 -24.32
C LYS A 57 30.94 7.87 -25.80
N THR A 58 31.60 7.21 -26.73
CA THR A 58 31.61 7.54 -28.17
C THR A 58 30.38 7.06 -28.93
N VAL A 59 29.86 5.88 -28.58
CA VAL A 59 28.70 5.29 -29.26
C VAL A 59 27.44 6.09 -28.95
N TYR A 60 27.21 6.39 -27.67
CA TYR A 60 26.04 7.15 -27.24
C TYR A 60 26.05 8.58 -27.77
N LYS A 61 27.20 9.28 -27.83
CA LYS A 61 27.25 10.67 -28.29
C LYS A 61 26.76 10.88 -29.74
N SER A 62 26.95 9.88 -30.60
CA SER A 62 26.52 9.96 -32.00
C SER A 62 25.09 9.47 -32.22
N ILE A 63 24.65 8.47 -31.45
CA ILE A 63 23.37 7.79 -31.67
C ILE A 63 22.24 8.42 -30.85
N LEU A 64 22.50 8.83 -29.61
CA LEU A 64 21.43 9.27 -28.71
C LEU A 64 20.60 10.44 -29.25
N PRO A 65 21.18 11.49 -29.87
CA PRO A 65 20.38 12.60 -30.41
C PRO A 65 19.40 12.16 -31.51
N LEU A 66 19.65 11.03 -32.17
CA LEU A 66 18.80 10.50 -33.23
C LEU A 66 17.59 9.72 -32.70
N ILE A 67 17.66 9.26 -31.45
CA ILE A 67 16.69 8.33 -30.86
C ILE A 67 16.18 8.76 -29.48
N SER A 68 16.67 9.87 -28.92
CA SER A 68 16.27 10.41 -27.62
C SER A 68 14.76 10.54 -27.54
N SER A 69 14.16 11.16 -28.57
CA SER A 69 12.71 11.32 -28.72
C SER A 69 11.93 10.03 -28.93
N ARG A 70 12.56 8.85 -28.84
CA ARG A 70 11.96 7.52 -29.05
C ARG A 70 12.34 6.52 -27.96
N LEU A 71 13.20 6.92 -27.03
CA LEU A 71 13.58 6.10 -25.89
C LEU A 71 12.39 6.00 -24.94
N VAL A 72 12.01 4.76 -24.63
CA VAL A 72 10.86 4.48 -23.74
C VAL A 72 11.31 3.91 -22.41
N GLN A 73 12.48 3.27 -22.41
CA GLN A 73 13.10 2.77 -21.19
C GLN A 73 14.59 3.06 -21.19
N LEU A 74 15.10 3.46 -20.02
CA LEU A 74 16.52 3.71 -19.83
C LEU A 74 16.98 3.04 -18.54
N THR A 75 17.99 2.19 -18.64
CA THR A 75 18.49 1.37 -17.54
C THR A 75 19.97 1.64 -17.32
N PHE A 76 20.31 2.01 -16.09
CA PHE A 76 21.70 2.18 -15.66
C PHE A 76 22.13 0.97 -14.84
N ALA A 77 23.12 0.24 -15.36
CA ALA A 77 23.71 -0.90 -14.66
C ALA A 77 24.81 -0.47 -13.69
N LYS A 78 24.96 -1.22 -12.59
CA LYS A 78 26.01 -0.99 -11.58
C LYS A 78 27.40 -1.09 -12.20
N GLY A 79 28.21 -0.05 -12.03
CA GLY A 79 29.67 -0.19 -12.03
C GLY A 79 30.48 0.65 -13.00
N ASN A 80 29.94 1.24 -14.08
CA ASN A 80 30.81 1.87 -15.09
C ASN A 80 30.37 3.24 -15.64
N TYR A 81 29.16 3.72 -15.37
CA TYR A 81 28.71 5.03 -15.83
C TYR A 81 27.81 5.68 -14.78
N SER A 82 28.15 6.89 -14.33
CA SER A 82 27.26 7.61 -13.42
C SER A 82 26.12 8.24 -14.24
N PRO A 83 24.86 8.15 -13.76
CA PRO A 83 23.75 8.88 -14.34
C PRO A 83 24.08 10.37 -14.49
N GLU A 84 24.86 10.92 -13.56
CA GLU A 84 25.26 12.34 -13.62
C GLU A 84 25.98 12.69 -14.91
N LEU A 85 27.00 11.89 -15.26
CA LEU A 85 27.76 12.13 -16.47
C LEU A 85 26.88 12.00 -17.73
N PHE A 86 25.90 11.09 -17.74
CA PHE A 86 24.98 10.94 -18.87
C PHE A 86 24.15 12.20 -19.10
N PHE A 87 23.55 12.75 -18.04
CA PHE A 87 22.70 13.95 -18.16
C PHE A 87 23.49 15.26 -18.33
N THR A 88 24.81 15.28 -18.15
CA THR A 88 25.63 16.42 -18.61
C THR A 88 25.71 16.55 -20.14
N TYR A 89 25.43 15.46 -20.87
CA TYR A 89 25.52 15.42 -22.33
C TYR A 89 24.16 15.42 -23.04
N PHE A 90 23.09 15.06 -22.33
CA PHE A 90 21.76 14.90 -22.90
C PHE A 90 20.73 15.54 -21.99
N ASN A 91 19.93 16.44 -22.55
CA ASN A 91 18.82 17.04 -21.84
C ASN A 91 17.67 16.01 -21.75
N ILE A 92 17.12 15.78 -20.56
CA ILE A 92 16.05 14.80 -20.40
C ILE A 92 14.77 15.20 -21.17
N GLU A 93 14.60 16.49 -21.47
CA GLU A 93 13.50 17.01 -22.29
C GLU A 93 13.51 16.44 -23.72
N GLU A 94 14.65 15.94 -24.19
CA GLU A 94 14.75 15.27 -25.49
C GLU A 94 14.10 13.88 -25.48
N PHE A 95 13.81 13.30 -24.30
CA PHE A 95 13.28 11.94 -24.16
C PHE A 95 11.75 11.92 -23.97
N ILE A 96 11.04 12.41 -24.98
CA ILE A 96 9.59 12.69 -24.96
C ILE A 96 8.73 11.44 -24.63
N TYR A 97 9.19 10.23 -24.94
CA TYR A 97 8.44 8.99 -24.65
C TYR A 97 9.03 8.14 -23.53
N LEU A 98 9.94 8.68 -22.72
CA LEU A 98 10.53 7.93 -21.62
C LEU A 98 9.45 7.60 -20.58
N ARG A 99 9.20 6.30 -20.38
CA ARG A 99 8.19 5.77 -19.44
C ARG A 99 8.80 5.07 -18.24
N SER A 100 10.02 4.58 -18.39
CA SER A 100 10.67 3.78 -17.36
C SER A 100 12.13 4.16 -17.26
N LEU A 101 12.58 4.40 -16.03
CA LEU A 101 13.95 4.76 -15.71
C LEU A 101 14.42 3.85 -14.57
N THR A 102 15.26 2.87 -14.90
CA THR A 102 15.67 1.82 -13.95
C THR A 102 17.12 2.00 -13.55
N PHE A 103 17.39 1.95 -12.25
CA PHE A 103 18.74 2.02 -11.71
C PHE A 103 19.08 0.74 -10.96
N LEU A 104 20.01 -0.03 -11.52
CA LEU A 104 20.47 -1.25 -10.89
C LEU A 104 21.64 -0.93 -9.97
N GLY A 105 21.38 -0.85 -8.66
CA GLY A 105 22.41 -0.76 -7.62
C GLY A 105 22.93 0.64 -7.29
N THR A 106 22.09 1.67 -7.42
CA THR A 106 22.41 3.08 -7.15
C THR A 106 22.16 3.51 -5.70
N ASN A 107 22.83 4.58 -5.28
CA ASN A 107 22.65 5.22 -3.97
C ASN A 107 21.64 6.37 -4.04
N ILE A 108 20.97 6.70 -2.93
CA ILE A 108 19.95 7.77 -2.80
C ILE A 108 20.39 9.10 -3.44
N SER A 109 21.67 9.44 -3.34
CA SER A 109 22.27 10.66 -3.92
C SER A 109 22.14 10.77 -5.44
N GLN A 110 22.06 9.66 -6.17
CA GLN A 110 21.89 9.66 -7.63
C GLN A 110 20.43 9.91 -8.03
N ILE A 111 19.47 9.49 -7.21
CA ILE A 111 18.04 9.78 -7.39
C ILE A 111 17.78 11.27 -7.17
N GLU A 112 18.37 11.86 -6.12
CA GLU A 112 18.30 13.31 -5.88
C GLU A 112 18.87 14.12 -7.06
N PHE A 113 19.96 13.66 -7.67
CA PHE A 113 20.54 14.31 -8.84
C PHE A 113 19.61 14.27 -10.07
N LEU A 114 18.91 13.16 -10.30
CA LEU A 114 17.94 13.02 -11.39
C LEU A 114 16.70 13.90 -11.21
N ILE A 115 16.19 13.98 -9.98
CA ILE A 115 15.09 14.90 -9.65
C ILE A 115 15.50 16.35 -9.96
N ARG A 116 16.80 16.69 -9.82
CA ARG A 116 17.34 18.01 -10.17
C ARG A 116 17.56 18.21 -11.67
N MET A 117 17.88 17.16 -12.43
CA MET A 117 18.18 17.24 -13.87
C MET A 117 16.95 17.10 -14.77
N CYS A 118 15.87 16.53 -14.24
CA CYS A 118 14.57 16.56 -14.90
C CYS A 118 13.84 17.82 -14.48
N VAL A 119 13.14 18.49 -15.40
CA VAL A 119 12.03 19.33 -14.99
C VAL A 119 11.03 18.36 -14.38
N PHE A 120 11.06 18.23 -13.05
CA PHE A 120 10.25 17.27 -12.30
C PHE A 120 8.77 17.34 -12.71
N GLU A 121 8.31 18.51 -13.16
CA GLU A 121 6.96 18.78 -13.67
C GLU A 121 6.61 18.05 -14.98
N ASN A 122 7.60 17.59 -15.75
CA ASN A 122 7.42 16.92 -17.04
C ASN A 122 7.25 15.40 -16.94
N PHE A 123 7.40 14.81 -15.74
CA PHE A 123 7.17 13.37 -15.56
C PHE A 123 5.73 12.96 -15.87
N SER A 124 5.53 11.74 -16.36
CA SER A 124 4.18 11.20 -16.53
C SER A 124 3.53 10.94 -15.16
N ASN A 125 2.20 10.84 -15.12
CA ASN A 125 1.50 10.58 -13.86
C ASN A 125 1.92 9.25 -13.23
N GLU A 126 2.22 8.25 -14.07
CA GLU A 126 2.68 6.93 -13.63
C GLU A 126 3.99 7.00 -12.85
N LEU A 127 4.94 7.84 -13.28
CA LEU A 127 6.21 8.02 -12.56
C LEU A 127 6.01 8.68 -11.20
N TYR A 128 5.07 9.63 -11.07
CA TYR A 128 4.76 10.19 -9.75
C TYR A 128 4.10 9.18 -8.83
N LEU A 129 3.19 8.34 -9.35
CA LEU A 129 2.57 7.30 -8.55
C LEU A 129 3.62 6.30 -8.04
N GLU A 130 4.59 5.93 -8.89
CA GLU A 130 5.73 5.09 -8.47
C GLU A 130 6.59 5.78 -7.40
N ILE A 131 6.80 7.10 -7.48
CA ILE A 131 7.50 7.86 -6.43
C ILE A 131 6.67 7.89 -5.13
N PHE A 132 5.35 8.07 -5.24
CA PHE A 132 4.44 8.14 -4.09
C PHE A 132 4.40 6.84 -3.30
N ASP A 133 4.62 5.69 -3.93
CA ASP A 133 4.71 4.39 -3.24
C ASP A 133 5.86 4.33 -2.21
N TYR A 134 6.87 5.21 -2.33
CA TYR A 134 7.98 5.32 -1.38
C TYR A 134 7.79 6.39 -0.29
N LEU A 135 6.70 7.17 -0.35
CA LEU A 135 6.44 8.29 0.55
C LEU A 135 5.23 8.02 1.43
N SER A 136 5.20 8.60 2.64
CA SER A 136 3.98 8.58 3.43
C SER A 136 2.92 9.50 2.81
N SER A 137 1.63 9.21 3.02
CA SER A 137 0.56 10.09 2.54
C SER A 137 0.69 11.53 3.05
N ILE A 138 1.24 11.72 4.25
CA ILE A 138 1.51 13.03 4.81
C ILE A 138 2.63 13.75 4.06
N ASP A 139 3.73 13.05 3.77
CA ASP A 139 4.85 13.62 2.99
C ASP A 139 4.38 14.02 1.59
N ILE A 140 3.56 13.18 0.96
CA ILE A 140 2.96 13.46 -0.34
C ILE A 140 2.12 14.74 -0.28
N LEU A 141 1.22 14.85 0.71
CA LEU A 141 0.38 16.05 0.84
C LEU A 141 1.22 17.31 1.04
N TYR A 142 2.23 17.29 1.91
CA TYR A 142 3.07 18.46 2.15
C TYR A 142 3.96 18.83 0.97
N ALA A 143 4.53 17.84 0.30
CA ALA A 143 5.43 18.07 -0.81
C ALA A 143 4.70 18.58 -2.06
N PHE A 144 3.48 18.08 -2.33
CA PHE A 144 2.84 18.27 -3.64
C PHE A 144 1.58 19.14 -3.65
N THR A 145 1.00 19.47 -2.49
CA THR A 145 -0.21 20.31 -2.46
C THR A 145 0.07 21.74 -2.90
N ASN A 146 -0.80 22.29 -3.76
CA ASN A 146 -0.71 23.65 -4.29
C ASN A 146 0.61 23.95 -5.02
N LEU A 147 1.36 22.92 -5.45
CA LEU A 147 2.53 23.13 -6.32
C LEU A 147 2.08 23.59 -7.70
N ASN A 148 1.17 22.84 -8.32
CA ASN A 148 0.52 23.18 -9.58
C ASN A 148 -0.76 22.35 -9.77
N SER A 149 -1.57 22.71 -10.78
CA SER A 149 -2.85 22.07 -11.07
C SER A 149 -2.74 20.58 -11.40
N LYS A 150 -1.60 20.14 -11.95
CA LYS A 150 -1.34 18.73 -12.25
C LYS A 150 -1.20 17.92 -10.98
N PHE A 151 -0.41 18.40 -10.02
CA PHE A 151 -0.28 17.73 -8.72
C PHE A 151 -1.57 17.79 -7.92
N ASP A 152 -2.28 18.91 -7.89
CA ASP A 152 -3.58 18.99 -7.23
C ASP A 152 -4.57 17.97 -7.82
N SER A 153 -4.57 17.79 -9.16
CA SER A 153 -5.40 16.77 -9.83
C SER A 153 -4.96 15.35 -9.45
N LEU A 154 -3.65 15.09 -9.33
CA LEU A 154 -3.12 13.80 -8.93
C LEU A 154 -3.47 13.46 -7.47
N LEU A 155 -3.34 14.42 -6.56
CA LEU A 155 -3.69 14.25 -5.15
C LEU A 155 -5.17 13.95 -4.95
N ASN A 156 -6.04 14.43 -5.84
CA ASN A 156 -7.47 14.14 -5.84
C ASN A 156 -7.84 12.72 -6.30
N VAL A 157 -6.90 11.95 -6.86
CA VAL A 157 -7.18 10.58 -7.36
C VAL A 157 -6.44 9.49 -6.59
N ILE A 158 -5.45 9.82 -5.77
CA ILE A 158 -4.74 8.83 -4.97
C ILE A 158 -5.50 8.50 -3.67
N PRO A 159 -5.43 7.25 -3.18
CA PRO A 159 -5.89 6.91 -1.84
C PRO A 159 -4.87 7.37 -0.79
N LEU A 160 -5.35 7.85 0.36
CA LEU A 160 -4.49 8.34 1.44
C LEU A 160 -4.64 7.45 2.69
N TYR A 161 -3.49 7.05 3.26
CA TYR A 161 -3.37 6.33 4.51
C TYR A 161 -2.61 7.21 5.50
N ILE A 162 -3.36 7.88 6.36
CA ILE A 162 -2.84 8.90 7.27
C ILE A 162 -2.42 8.25 8.58
N ASP A 163 -1.14 8.35 8.91
CA ASP A 163 -0.58 7.93 10.19
C ASP A 163 -0.14 9.14 11.01
N LEU A 164 -0.85 9.40 12.10
CA LEU A 164 -0.51 10.48 13.04
C LEU A 164 0.09 9.92 14.33
N MET A 165 0.31 8.61 14.44
CA MET A 165 0.76 8.00 15.70
C MET A 165 2.14 8.48 16.14
N THR A 166 2.97 8.94 15.22
CA THR A 166 4.34 9.42 15.48
C THR A 166 4.40 10.86 15.96
N ILE A 167 3.30 11.63 15.88
CA ILE A 167 3.28 13.03 16.28
C ILE A 167 3.45 13.14 17.78
N THR A 168 4.34 14.05 18.20
CA THR A 168 4.73 14.21 19.62
C THR A 168 4.33 15.57 20.20
N SER A 169 3.86 16.51 19.38
CA SER A 169 3.48 17.85 19.84
C SER A 169 2.28 18.44 19.10
N ILE A 170 1.57 19.35 19.77
CA ILE A 170 0.43 20.08 19.18
C ILE A 170 0.89 20.93 17.99
N ALA A 171 2.05 21.58 18.09
CA ALA A 171 2.60 22.40 17.00
C ALA A 171 2.93 21.58 15.75
N GLU A 172 3.33 20.31 15.92
CA GLU A 172 3.47 19.36 14.83
C GLU A 172 2.10 18.98 14.28
N PHE A 173 1.15 18.63 15.16
CA PHE A 173 -0.22 18.29 14.78
C PHE A 173 -0.91 19.38 13.93
N ASP A 174 -0.78 20.64 14.34
CA ASP A 174 -1.41 21.79 13.65
C ASP A 174 -0.92 21.98 12.21
N LYS A 175 0.25 21.43 11.85
CA LYS A 175 0.72 21.45 10.46
C LYS A 175 -0.17 20.59 9.55
N HIS A 176 -0.82 19.55 10.09
CA HIS A 176 -1.58 18.56 9.32
C HIS A 176 -3.02 19.01 9.01
N THR A 177 -3.35 20.29 9.16
CA THR A 177 -4.65 20.86 8.77
C THR A 177 -4.98 20.64 7.28
N ILE A 178 -3.96 20.42 6.45
CA ILE A 178 -4.10 20.08 5.03
C ILE A 178 -4.93 18.83 4.76
N ILE A 179 -5.03 17.91 5.74
CA ILE A 179 -5.89 16.72 5.64
C ILE A 179 -7.35 17.11 5.36
N SER A 180 -7.80 18.25 5.89
CA SER A 180 -9.18 18.74 5.66
C SER A 180 -9.49 19.00 4.19
N LYS A 181 -8.51 19.34 3.35
CA LYS A 181 -8.70 19.55 1.90
C LYS A 181 -8.94 18.23 1.16
N TYR A 182 -8.45 17.11 1.71
CA TYR A 182 -8.44 15.79 1.05
C TYR A 182 -9.14 14.71 1.87
N HIS A 183 -10.06 15.09 2.77
CA HIS A 183 -10.73 14.15 3.68
C HIS A 183 -11.47 13.02 2.93
N GLU A 184 -12.04 13.31 1.76
CA GLU A 184 -12.70 12.30 0.91
C GLU A 184 -11.71 11.26 0.34
N ARG A 185 -10.41 11.54 0.34
CA ARG A 185 -9.37 10.63 -0.18
C ARG A 185 -8.78 9.71 0.88
N VAL A 186 -9.07 9.97 2.16
CA VAL A 186 -8.52 9.20 3.28
C VAL A 186 -9.27 7.88 3.41
N LEU A 187 -8.56 6.79 3.10
CA LEU A 187 -9.07 5.43 3.27
C LEU A 187 -8.64 4.82 4.60
N GLY A 188 -7.50 5.25 5.14
CA GLY A 188 -6.98 4.74 6.40
C GLY A 188 -6.51 5.83 7.34
N LEU A 189 -6.80 5.66 8.63
CA LEU A 189 -6.40 6.58 9.68
C LEU A 189 -5.81 5.83 10.87
N ARG A 190 -4.66 6.30 11.36
CA ARG A 190 -4.01 5.78 12.57
C ARG A 190 -3.78 6.91 13.56
N LEU A 191 -4.36 6.77 14.76
CA LEU A 191 -4.28 7.76 15.85
C LEU A 191 -3.81 7.11 17.14
N SER A 192 -3.11 7.86 17.99
CA SER A 192 -2.50 7.35 19.22
C SER A 192 -2.40 8.38 20.33
N ASN A 193 -2.90 8.04 21.52
CA ASN A 193 -2.66 8.84 22.72
C ASN A 193 -1.32 8.54 23.41
N ARG A 194 -0.48 7.64 22.86
CA ARG A 194 0.79 7.20 23.50
C ARG A 194 1.86 8.28 23.52
N ASN A 195 2.09 8.88 22.35
CA ASN A 195 3.19 9.83 22.14
C ASN A 195 2.77 11.26 22.49
N MET A 196 1.50 11.58 22.22
CA MET A 196 0.87 12.84 22.58
C MET A 196 -0.47 12.55 23.27
N PRO A 197 -0.59 12.80 24.59
CA PRO A 197 -1.86 12.64 25.29
C PRO A 197 -2.96 13.48 24.64
N ASN A 198 -4.17 12.93 24.52
CA ASN A 198 -5.34 13.57 23.90
C ASN A 198 -5.18 13.82 22.39
N GLN A 199 -4.28 13.13 21.69
CA GLN A 199 -4.18 13.26 20.24
C GLN A 199 -5.49 12.91 19.54
N ILE A 200 -6.17 11.85 19.98
CA ILE A 200 -7.43 11.42 19.36
C ILE A 200 -8.50 12.48 19.61
N ASP A 201 -8.70 12.91 20.85
CA ASP A 201 -9.56 14.05 21.19
C ASP A 201 -9.22 15.31 20.35
N LEU A 202 -7.93 15.65 20.21
CA LEU A 202 -7.47 16.79 19.40
C LEU A 202 -7.84 16.62 17.93
N PHE A 203 -7.66 15.42 17.37
CA PHE A 203 -8.09 15.11 16.01
C PHE A 203 -9.60 15.29 15.86
N LEU A 204 -10.40 14.70 16.75
CA LEU A 204 -11.85 14.80 16.73
C LEU A 204 -12.35 16.24 16.92
N SER A 205 -11.59 17.08 17.62
CA SER A 205 -11.91 18.52 17.77
C SER A 205 -11.67 19.35 16.50
N ARG A 206 -10.81 18.87 15.59
CA ARG A 206 -10.45 19.58 14.34
C ARG A 206 -11.12 18.97 13.12
N PHE A 207 -11.39 17.68 13.15
CA PHE A 207 -11.94 16.91 12.05
C PHE A 207 -13.10 16.07 12.57
N SER A 208 -14.30 16.26 12.00
CA SER A 208 -15.40 15.33 12.22
C SER A 208 -15.08 14.02 11.51
N ILE A 209 -15.13 12.88 12.20
CA ILE A 209 -14.88 11.58 11.58
C ILE A 209 -15.90 11.26 10.48
N GLU A 210 -17.11 11.82 10.61
CA GLU A 210 -18.20 11.69 9.64
C GLU A 210 -17.88 12.33 8.29
N ASN A 211 -16.95 13.30 8.24
CA ASN A 211 -16.54 13.91 6.97
C ASN A 211 -15.70 12.95 6.14
N PHE A 212 -15.09 11.93 6.72
CA PHE A 212 -14.24 10.98 6.00
C PHE A 212 -15.08 9.86 5.38
N ASN A 213 -15.88 10.22 4.38
CA ASN A 213 -16.87 9.33 3.74
C ASN A 213 -16.31 8.01 3.21
N ASN A 214 -15.02 8.00 2.82
CA ASN A 214 -14.34 6.82 2.27
C ASN A 214 -13.42 6.13 3.29
N LEU A 215 -13.47 6.52 4.57
CA LEU A 215 -12.67 5.91 5.61
C LEU A 215 -13.08 4.44 5.79
N ASP A 216 -12.13 3.55 5.54
CA ASP A 216 -12.33 2.10 5.57
C ASP A 216 -11.56 1.43 6.71
N CYS A 217 -10.39 1.98 7.04
CA CYS A 217 -9.46 1.44 8.02
C CYS A 217 -9.21 2.42 9.16
N LEU A 218 -9.49 2.01 10.39
CA LEU A 218 -9.18 2.81 11.58
C LEU A 218 -8.30 2.02 12.56
N THR A 219 -7.17 2.62 12.94
CA THR A 219 -6.30 2.10 13.99
C THR A 219 -6.16 3.10 15.13
N LEU A 220 -6.40 2.64 16.35
CA LEU A 220 -6.35 3.46 17.55
C LEU A 220 -5.43 2.84 18.58
N ALA A 221 -4.52 3.65 19.11
CA ALA A 221 -3.68 3.27 20.23
C ALA A 221 -4.04 4.11 21.45
N GLU A 222 -4.42 3.42 22.52
CA GLU A 222 -4.82 3.98 23.81
C GLU A 222 -5.99 4.98 23.74
N PRO A 223 -7.08 4.67 23.01
CA PRO A 223 -8.26 5.54 23.02
C PRO A 223 -8.94 5.55 24.39
N ARG A 224 -9.58 6.68 24.68
CA ARG A 224 -10.49 6.88 25.81
C ARG A 224 -11.90 6.40 25.48
N LEU A 225 -12.74 6.33 26.51
CA LEU A 225 -14.12 5.88 26.40
C LEU A 225 -14.93 6.75 25.40
N ASN A 226 -14.91 8.07 25.60
CA ASN A 226 -15.60 9.04 24.76
C ASN A 226 -15.11 9.00 23.31
N GLU A 227 -13.81 8.80 23.10
CA GLU A 227 -13.22 8.68 21.76
C GLU A 227 -13.75 7.43 21.04
N CYS A 228 -13.91 6.31 21.75
CA CYS A 228 -14.49 5.07 21.20
C CYS A 228 -15.96 5.23 20.78
N GLU A 229 -16.74 6.05 21.49
CA GLU A 229 -18.16 6.26 21.17
C GLU A 229 -18.35 6.98 19.83
N VAL A 230 -17.49 7.95 19.51
CA VAL A 230 -17.58 8.70 18.25
C VAL A 230 -17.35 7.79 17.03
N ILE A 231 -16.55 6.75 17.19
CA ILE A 231 -16.24 5.79 16.13
C ILE A 231 -17.41 4.88 15.80
N ARG A 232 -18.41 4.78 16.69
CA ARG A 232 -19.62 3.97 16.50
C ARG A 232 -20.36 4.32 15.21
N TYR A 233 -20.25 5.55 14.75
CA TYR A 233 -20.94 6.08 13.58
C TYR A 233 -20.15 5.94 12.28
N SER A 234 -18.97 5.34 12.31
CA SER A 234 -18.13 5.18 11.12
C SER A 234 -18.52 3.93 10.31
N HIS A 235 -18.45 4.03 8.97
CA HIS A 235 -18.73 2.94 8.03
C HIS A 235 -17.51 2.05 7.75
N ILE A 236 -16.57 1.96 8.69
CA ILE A 236 -15.31 1.26 8.51
C ILE A 236 -15.51 -0.26 8.35
N THR A 237 -14.65 -0.90 7.54
CA THR A 237 -14.60 -2.36 7.44
C THR A 237 -13.46 -2.97 8.27
N TYR A 238 -12.45 -2.17 8.62
CA TYR A 238 -11.32 -2.57 9.44
C TYR A 238 -11.17 -1.69 10.68
N LEU A 239 -11.10 -2.34 11.85
CA LEU A 239 -10.80 -1.71 13.12
C LEU A 239 -9.64 -2.42 13.82
N SER A 240 -8.65 -1.65 14.26
CA SER A 240 -7.62 -2.13 15.19
C SER A 240 -7.54 -1.23 16.41
N VAL A 241 -7.77 -1.78 17.60
CA VAL A 241 -7.66 -1.05 18.87
C VAL A 241 -6.58 -1.69 19.73
N ASN A 242 -5.61 -0.89 20.16
CA ASN A 242 -4.50 -1.32 21.00
C ASN A 242 -4.50 -0.56 22.33
N LEU A 243 -4.72 -1.27 23.43
CA LEU A 243 -4.88 -0.68 24.76
C LEU A 243 -3.93 -1.34 25.74
N SER A 244 -3.07 -0.55 26.38
CA SER A 244 -2.16 -1.04 27.42
C SER A 244 -2.86 -1.25 28.76
N LYS A 245 -3.95 -0.50 29.04
CA LYS A 245 -4.73 -0.57 30.27
C LYS A 245 -6.21 -0.49 29.96
N PHE A 246 -7.02 -1.40 30.49
CA PHE A 246 -8.44 -1.44 30.20
C PHE A 246 -9.28 -1.63 31.46
N ASN A 247 -10.20 -0.69 31.70
CA ASN A 247 -11.24 -0.83 32.72
C ASN A 247 -12.48 -1.51 32.11
N GLN A 248 -13.43 -1.91 32.95
CA GLN A 248 -14.63 -2.64 32.53
C GLN A 248 -15.55 -1.82 31.60
N LEU A 249 -15.67 -0.51 31.84
CA LEU A 249 -16.54 0.39 31.05
C LEU A 249 -16.11 0.48 29.58
N ASN A 250 -14.80 0.59 29.33
CA ASN A 250 -14.29 0.65 27.97
C ASN A 250 -14.56 -0.66 27.21
N ARG A 251 -14.61 -1.81 27.90
CA ARG A 251 -14.94 -3.10 27.28
C ARG A 251 -16.35 -3.07 26.71
N THR A 252 -17.34 -2.72 27.53
CA THR A 252 -18.75 -2.69 27.11
C THR A 252 -18.98 -1.78 25.90
N VAL A 253 -18.37 -0.58 25.88
CA VAL A 253 -18.54 0.34 24.74
C VAL A 253 -17.91 -0.23 23.47
N LEU A 254 -16.66 -0.68 23.51
CA LEU A 254 -16.02 -1.25 22.33
C LEU A 254 -16.77 -2.45 21.81
N SER A 255 -17.16 -3.35 22.70
CA SER A 255 -17.83 -4.55 22.29
C SER A 255 -19.23 -4.23 21.72
N SER A 256 -19.91 -3.18 22.24
CA SER A 256 -21.21 -2.74 21.70
C SER A 256 -21.06 -2.20 20.28
N PHE A 257 -19.97 -1.47 20.00
CA PHE A 257 -19.65 -1.02 18.67
C PHE A 257 -19.35 -2.19 17.73
N ILE A 258 -18.46 -3.09 18.14
CA ILE A 258 -18.05 -4.24 17.33
C ILE A 258 -19.28 -5.04 16.90
N PHE A 259 -20.17 -5.37 17.82
CA PHE A 259 -21.36 -6.19 17.55
C PHE A 259 -22.53 -5.43 16.92
N SER A 260 -22.57 -4.10 17.00
CA SER A 260 -23.60 -3.30 16.31
C SER A 260 -23.18 -2.81 14.93
N SER A 261 -21.89 -2.91 14.57
CA SER A 261 -21.42 -2.48 13.25
C SER A 261 -21.93 -3.41 12.15
N GLN A 262 -22.52 -2.82 11.12
CA GLN A 262 -23.02 -3.53 9.93
C GLN A 262 -22.00 -3.60 8.80
N THR A 263 -20.87 -2.91 8.91
CA THR A 263 -19.82 -2.85 7.87
C THR A 263 -18.53 -3.54 8.28
N LEU A 264 -18.29 -3.69 9.58
CA LEU A 264 -17.04 -4.21 10.11
C LEU A 264 -16.82 -5.68 9.70
N GLN A 265 -15.69 -5.95 9.05
CA GLN A 265 -15.29 -7.29 8.59
C GLN A 265 -14.06 -7.80 9.32
N THR A 266 -13.15 -6.90 9.70
CA THR A 266 -11.88 -7.23 10.34
C THR A 266 -11.73 -6.43 11.62
N CYS A 267 -11.51 -7.12 12.74
CA CYS A 267 -11.34 -6.50 14.04
C CYS A 267 -10.12 -7.05 14.78
N ILE A 268 -9.22 -6.17 15.20
CA ILE A 268 -8.04 -6.52 16.00
C ILE A 268 -8.09 -5.80 17.32
N LEU A 269 -8.12 -6.55 18.40
CA LEU A 269 -8.35 -6.08 19.75
C LEU A 269 -7.19 -6.52 20.63
N ASN A 270 -6.18 -5.67 20.73
CA ASN A 270 -5.11 -5.88 21.69
C ASN A 270 -5.54 -5.33 23.06
N LEU A 271 -6.41 -6.09 23.72
CA LEU A 271 -7.01 -5.76 25.00
C LEU A 271 -7.22 -7.03 25.84
N ASN A 272 -7.25 -6.85 27.15
CA ASN A 272 -7.53 -7.92 28.09
C ASN A 272 -9.03 -8.10 28.26
N GLY A 273 -9.64 -9.11 27.65
CA GLY A 273 -11.03 -9.53 27.82
C GLY A 273 -12.07 -8.65 27.11
N LEU A 274 -13.20 -9.24 26.73
CA LEU A 274 -14.39 -8.53 26.23
C LEU A 274 -15.52 -8.66 27.24
N VAL A 275 -16.14 -7.55 27.65
CA VAL A 275 -17.28 -7.64 28.59
C VAL A 275 -18.54 -8.04 27.85
N TYR A 276 -19.25 -8.96 28.53
CA TYR A 276 -20.58 -9.48 28.28
C TYR A 276 -21.58 -8.48 27.66
N PHE A 277 -22.39 -8.98 26.73
CA PHE A 277 -23.66 -8.38 26.31
C PHE A 277 -24.82 -9.21 26.82
N GLU A 278 -25.91 -8.53 27.15
CA GLU A 278 -27.21 -9.17 27.22
C GLU A 278 -27.61 -9.63 25.80
N ASP A 279 -28.02 -10.89 25.68
CA ASP A 279 -28.28 -11.63 24.42
C ASP A 279 -29.25 -10.91 23.45
N ASP A 280 -30.08 -9.97 23.93
CA ASP A 280 -31.24 -9.46 23.20
C ASP A 280 -30.94 -8.31 22.20
N GLN A 281 -29.70 -7.81 22.12
CA GLN A 281 -29.35 -6.63 21.30
C GLN A 281 -28.37 -6.90 20.16
N ILE A 282 -27.89 -8.14 20.00
CA ILE A 282 -26.82 -8.42 19.03
C ILE A 282 -27.43 -8.84 17.69
N GLN A 283 -27.31 -7.95 16.70
CA GLN A 283 -27.54 -8.32 15.31
C GLN A 283 -26.37 -9.19 14.81
N PRO A 284 -26.63 -10.14 13.90
CA PRO A 284 -25.58 -10.98 13.34
C PRO A 284 -24.55 -10.12 12.60
N ASN A 285 -23.30 -10.23 13.04
CA ASN A 285 -22.19 -9.43 12.56
C ASN A 285 -21.60 -9.95 11.23
N LEU A 286 -21.05 -9.05 10.41
CA LEU A 286 -20.30 -9.36 9.20
C LEU A 286 -18.81 -9.67 9.45
N ILE A 287 -18.35 -9.62 10.69
CA ILE A 287 -16.96 -9.95 11.05
C ILE A 287 -16.57 -11.33 10.50
N LYS A 288 -15.51 -11.32 9.70
CA LYS A 288 -14.84 -12.50 9.12
C LYS A 288 -13.53 -12.81 9.84
N TYR A 289 -12.84 -11.78 10.34
CA TYR A 289 -11.58 -11.91 11.07
C TYR A 289 -11.67 -11.20 12.41
N LEU A 290 -11.39 -11.92 13.50
CA LEU A 290 -11.29 -11.36 14.84
C LEU A 290 -10.01 -11.83 15.52
N SER A 291 -9.21 -10.90 16.00
CA SER A 291 -8.04 -11.17 16.84
C SER A 291 -8.21 -10.50 18.19
N ILE A 292 -8.06 -11.25 19.28
CA ILE A 292 -8.19 -10.75 20.65
C ILE A 292 -6.96 -11.19 21.46
N ASN A 293 -6.36 -10.28 22.21
CA ASN A 293 -5.19 -10.61 23.02
C ASN A 293 -5.52 -11.53 24.20
N CYS A 294 -6.54 -11.24 24.98
CA CYS A 294 -6.96 -12.12 26.06
C CYS A 294 -8.49 -12.20 26.16
N CYS A 295 -9.06 -13.35 26.49
CA CYS A 295 -10.47 -13.50 26.83
C CYS A 295 -10.68 -14.52 27.96
N LEU A 296 -11.79 -14.37 28.68
CA LEU A 296 -12.25 -15.41 29.61
C LEU A 296 -12.94 -16.55 28.84
N ALA A 297 -12.88 -17.76 29.38
CA ALA A 297 -13.49 -18.93 28.74
C ALA A 297 -15.01 -18.80 28.47
N ASN A 298 -15.75 -18.10 29.34
CA ASN A 298 -17.17 -17.79 29.13
C ASN A 298 -17.38 -16.71 28.06
N GLU A 299 -16.48 -15.72 27.94
CA GLU A 299 -16.51 -14.72 26.87
C GLU A 299 -16.27 -15.37 25.50
N PHE A 300 -15.38 -16.36 25.44
CA PHE A 300 -15.12 -17.14 24.23
C PHE A 300 -16.38 -17.86 23.73
N ASP A 301 -17.12 -18.50 24.63
CA ASP A 301 -18.37 -19.18 24.28
C ASP A 301 -19.40 -18.22 23.67
N LEU A 302 -19.53 -17.04 24.27
CA LEU A 302 -20.44 -16.00 23.79
C LEU A 302 -20.01 -15.44 22.44
N LEU A 303 -18.70 -15.26 22.21
CA LEU A 303 -18.15 -14.80 20.93
C LEU A 303 -18.56 -15.74 19.79
N LEU A 304 -18.46 -17.05 20.01
CA LEU A 304 -18.83 -18.04 19.00
C LEU A 304 -20.32 -17.99 18.66
N LYS A 305 -21.19 -17.74 19.65
CA LYS A 305 -22.64 -17.61 19.41
C LYS A 305 -22.99 -16.37 18.60
N HIS A 306 -22.27 -15.27 18.79
CA HIS A 306 -22.62 -13.96 18.23
C HIS A 306 -21.92 -13.61 16.92
N ILE A 307 -20.92 -14.38 16.51
CA ILE A 307 -20.19 -14.16 15.24
C ILE A 307 -20.24 -15.42 14.37
N PRO A 308 -21.44 -15.87 13.94
CA PRO A 308 -21.59 -17.12 13.19
C PRO A 308 -20.91 -17.10 11.81
N ASN A 309 -20.56 -15.91 11.30
CA ASN A 309 -19.92 -15.71 10.01
C ASN A 309 -18.39 -15.67 10.05
N ILE A 310 -17.79 -15.82 11.23
CA ILE A 310 -16.34 -15.76 11.40
C ILE A 310 -15.63 -16.84 10.59
N LYS A 311 -14.56 -16.45 9.90
CA LYS A 311 -13.67 -17.34 9.13
C LYS A 311 -12.36 -17.57 9.87
N GLU A 312 -11.83 -16.53 10.49
CA GLU A 312 -10.58 -16.56 11.22
C GLU A 312 -10.77 -15.97 12.61
N LEU A 313 -10.44 -16.75 13.63
CA LEU A 313 -10.48 -16.33 15.03
C LEU A 313 -9.11 -16.57 15.66
N GLU A 314 -8.49 -15.51 16.14
CA GLU A 314 -7.24 -15.55 16.89
C GLU A 314 -7.47 -15.08 18.32
N VAL A 315 -7.11 -15.92 19.29
CA VAL A 315 -7.18 -15.62 20.71
C VAL A 315 -5.83 -15.93 21.34
N HIS A 316 -5.07 -14.90 21.70
CA HIS A 316 -3.68 -15.08 22.14
C HIS A 316 -3.56 -15.61 23.57
N LEU A 317 -4.54 -15.36 24.43
CA LEU A 317 -4.59 -15.86 25.80
C LEU A 317 -6.03 -16.19 26.22
N ILE A 318 -6.27 -17.40 26.68
CA ILE A 318 -7.54 -17.76 27.32
C ILE A 318 -7.33 -17.98 28.79
N SER A 319 -7.98 -17.14 29.59
CA SER A 319 -8.01 -17.31 31.04
C SER A 319 -9.21 -18.18 31.43
N ILE A 320 -8.88 -19.35 31.98
CA ILE A 320 -9.87 -20.23 32.59
C ILE A 320 -10.13 -19.64 33.98
N GLY A 321 -11.22 -18.89 34.12
CA GLY A 321 -11.68 -18.45 35.44
C GLY A 321 -11.91 -19.64 36.37
N LEU A 322 -12.06 -19.41 37.68
CA LEU A 322 -12.20 -20.46 38.69
C LEU A 322 -13.40 -21.42 38.49
N ASN A 323 -14.31 -21.13 37.55
CA ASN A 323 -15.46 -21.96 37.21
C ASN A 323 -15.14 -22.89 36.02
N ASN A 324 -14.90 -24.17 36.33
CA ASN A 324 -14.50 -25.24 35.39
C ASN A 324 -15.56 -25.63 34.33
N ASN A 325 -16.74 -25.04 34.32
CA ASN A 325 -17.83 -25.43 33.40
C ASN A 325 -17.60 -24.96 31.95
N ALA A 326 -16.62 -24.10 31.70
CA ALA A 326 -16.34 -23.54 30.37
C ALA A 326 -15.47 -24.45 29.48
N LEU A 327 -15.12 -25.67 29.91
CA LEU A 327 -14.27 -26.57 29.11
C LEU A 327 -15.03 -27.18 27.91
N SER A 328 -16.35 -27.27 27.96
CA SER A 328 -17.18 -27.84 26.87
C SER A 328 -17.17 -26.97 25.61
N SER A 329 -17.06 -25.65 25.74
CA SER A 329 -17.03 -24.71 24.61
C SER A 329 -15.73 -24.76 23.79
N PHE A 330 -14.70 -25.46 24.30
CA PHE A 330 -13.46 -25.74 23.57
C PHE A 330 -13.48 -27.06 22.81
N SER A 331 -14.56 -27.85 22.92
CA SER A 331 -14.66 -29.08 22.13
C SER A 331 -14.76 -28.73 20.64
N PRO A 332 -14.00 -29.42 19.76
CA PRO A 332 -14.04 -29.11 18.33
C PRO A 332 -15.44 -29.28 17.72
N GLU A 333 -16.23 -30.21 18.24
CA GLU A 333 -17.62 -30.43 17.84
C GLU A 333 -18.48 -29.19 18.11
N TYR A 334 -18.40 -28.63 19.31
CA TYR A 334 -19.12 -27.42 19.68
C TYR A 334 -18.73 -26.24 18.79
N ILE A 335 -17.43 -26.04 18.57
CA ILE A 335 -16.91 -24.95 17.72
C ILE A 335 -17.44 -25.11 16.28
N CYS A 336 -17.37 -26.31 15.72
CA CYS A 336 -17.88 -26.59 14.37
C CYS A 336 -19.40 -26.37 14.25
N THR A 337 -20.17 -26.59 15.33
CA THR A 337 -21.62 -26.32 15.33
C THR A 337 -21.93 -24.83 15.47
N SER A 338 -21.18 -24.09 16.30
CA SER A 338 -21.45 -22.69 16.60
C SER A 338 -20.96 -21.75 15.50
N VAL A 339 -19.82 -22.06 14.87
CA VAL A 339 -19.19 -21.24 13.82
C VAL A 339 -18.82 -22.09 12.60
N PRO A 340 -19.81 -22.52 11.80
CA PRO A 340 -19.60 -23.48 10.71
C PRO A 340 -18.71 -22.96 9.58
N LYS A 341 -18.48 -21.65 9.49
CA LYS A 341 -17.63 -21.00 8.48
C LYS A 341 -16.17 -20.82 8.93
N LEU A 342 -15.82 -21.22 10.15
CA LEU A 342 -14.48 -21.04 10.71
C LEU A 342 -13.48 -21.93 9.96
N THR A 343 -12.55 -21.31 9.25
CA THR A 343 -11.46 -21.96 8.53
C THR A 343 -10.16 -22.00 9.31
N ARG A 344 -9.97 -21.08 10.27
CA ARG A 344 -8.75 -20.98 11.07
C ARG A 344 -9.06 -20.55 12.50
N LEU A 345 -8.57 -21.34 13.45
CA LEU A 345 -8.65 -21.05 14.88
C LEU A 345 -7.25 -21.11 15.51
N LEU A 346 -6.82 -19.97 16.05
CA LEU A 346 -5.60 -19.86 16.84
C LEU A 346 -5.96 -19.58 18.29
N ILE A 347 -5.52 -20.45 19.20
CA ILE A 347 -5.68 -20.27 20.65
C ILE A 347 -4.32 -20.40 21.32
N ASN A 348 -3.93 -19.44 22.15
CA ASN A 348 -2.64 -19.44 22.85
C ASN A 348 -1.44 -19.60 21.90
N ASN A 349 -1.53 -18.97 20.72
CA ASN A 349 -0.58 -19.10 19.60
C ASN A 349 -0.40 -20.54 19.09
N ARG A 350 -1.37 -21.43 19.33
CA ARG A 350 -1.41 -22.80 18.77
C ARG A 350 -2.56 -22.91 17.79
N ASN A 351 -2.29 -23.49 16.63
CA ASN A 351 -3.35 -23.88 15.69
C ASN A 351 -4.16 -25.01 16.33
N VAL A 352 -5.45 -24.78 16.53
CA VAL A 352 -6.37 -25.83 16.91
C VAL A 352 -6.76 -26.53 15.61
N GLN A 353 -6.38 -27.80 15.47
CA GLN A 353 -6.87 -28.61 14.36
C GLN A 353 -8.36 -28.83 14.56
N LEU A 354 -9.16 -28.07 13.81
CA LEU A 354 -10.58 -28.37 13.68
C LEU A 354 -10.70 -29.66 12.88
N PRO A 355 -11.60 -30.58 13.25
CA PRO A 355 -11.92 -31.73 12.43
C PRO A 355 -12.46 -31.18 11.12
N PHE A 356 -11.58 -31.10 10.11
CA PHE A 356 -11.98 -30.71 8.77
C PHE A 356 -13.06 -31.70 8.36
N ARG A 357 -14.30 -31.20 8.31
CA ARG A 357 -15.34 -31.91 7.59
C ARG A 357 -14.88 -31.91 6.13
N THR A 358 -14.45 -33.07 5.66
CA THR A 358 -14.46 -33.42 4.25
C THR A 358 -15.91 -33.31 3.79
N PHE A 359 -16.32 -32.14 3.32
CA PHE A 359 -17.55 -31.99 2.56
C PHE A 359 -17.18 -31.86 1.08
N LEU A 360 -17.68 -32.86 0.34
CA LEU A 360 -17.83 -32.93 -1.11
C LEU A 360 -18.50 -31.68 -1.68
#